data_AF-A0A970N7C2-F1
#
_entry.id   AF-A0A970N7C2-F1
#
_cell.length_a   1.000
_cell.length_b   1.000
_cell.length_c   1.000
_cell.angle_alpha   90.00
_cell.angle_beta   90.00
_cell.angle_gamma   90.00
#
_symmetry.space_group_name_H-M   'P 1'
#
loop_
_entity.id
_entity.type
_entity.pdbx_description
1 polymer ?
#
loop_
_entity_poly.entity_id
_entity_poly.type
_entity_poly.pdbx_seq_one_letter_code
_entity_poly.pdbx_strand_id
1 'polypeptide(L)'
;MFHPFNVTTFYVSQETGNDCWTGFYPSPREGMSGPLKTIEKALEKVSDMRRAGALQPVSIKIVDEEYFIKKPVVIGRNISSVTIESLTKARISGGIRISNFREDTFNGVKCLSAYIPEVKESGMNFTDLYVDGRPARLTKYPETGFLTPESVENPSEELFAHSKWFIARKSDIEAFKKFSNFKDCMISYTHYWVDEHTPIESYDFDTGKIVFAYKSLYSIATTMQKSVMEYKIVNVPEAFKNPNEWYLDRESGTVYYIPRDDSQTADSIRAYAPVAEKFFEIKGEYDDRVRYIHLKNLSFAYTKGDYKYVLGGEEYACGGQGLYSAHGSIEFEFARGCSVENCSLSCFGVHGILIGDGCNSIRVKGNTMRNGGAGGIKVDGADYGREPDRNTYGIELSYNLITECGMRYAAACGMLVKNAFDTVIAHNEISHMNYTGISCGWTWGYSDCIACNILIEKNYIHHLGGGVLSDMGGIYLLGKHHGTIVRNNLIHDVESRHYGGWGLYADEGSSYILFE
;
A
#
# COMPACT_ATOMS: atom_id res chain seq x y z
N MET A 1 23.83 28.90 25.95
CA MET A 1 24.09 29.15 24.52
C MET A 1 24.14 27.80 23.82
N PHE A 2 23.27 27.57 22.83
CA PHE A 2 23.18 26.34 22.06
C PHE A 2 24.43 26.17 21.19
N HIS A 3 25.21 25.10 21.39
CA HIS A 3 26.34 24.80 20.51
C HIS A 3 25.94 23.64 19.59
N PRO A 4 25.59 23.89 18.31
CA PRO A 4 24.99 22.88 17.42
C PRO A 4 25.87 21.65 17.26
N PHE A 5 27.19 21.78 17.41
CA PHE A 5 28.17 20.69 17.25
C PHE A 5 28.11 19.62 18.36
N ASN A 6 27.46 19.89 19.50
CA ASN A 6 27.37 18.94 20.62
C ASN A 6 26.04 18.17 20.66
N VAL A 7 25.09 18.51 19.78
CA VAL A 7 23.77 17.89 19.77
C VAL A 7 23.80 16.64 18.90
N THR A 8 23.44 15.50 19.49
CA THR A 8 23.37 14.20 18.81
C THR A 8 21.98 13.57 18.90
N THR A 9 21.06 14.13 19.69
CA THR A 9 19.73 13.56 19.89
C THR A 9 18.68 14.64 20.12
N PHE A 10 17.53 14.48 19.46
CA PHE A 10 16.28 15.15 19.77
C PHE A 10 15.24 14.11 20.20
N TYR A 11 14.41 14.45 21.18
CA TYR A 11 13.27 13.66 21.62
C TYR A 11 11.98 14.31 21.15
N VAL A 12 11.01 13.50 20.74
CA VAL A 12 9.71 13.95 20.23
C VAL A 12 8.59 13.24 20.99
N SER A 13 7.58 13.99 21.43
CA SER A 13 6.36 13.50 22.09
C SER A 13 5.18 14.40 21.74
N GLN A 14 4.16 13.83 21.09
CA GLN A 14 2.85 14.44 20.92
C GLN A 14 2.07 14.50 22.23
N GLU A 15 2.33 13.63 23.21
CA GLU A 15 1.61 13.68 24.48
C GLU A 15 2.15 14.78 25.41
N THR A 16 3.47 14.86 25.54
CA THR A 16 4.13 15.68 26.57
C THR A 16 5.04 16.79 26.02
N GLY A 17 5.29 16.82 24.70
CA GLY A 17 6.23 17.75 24.08
C GLY A 17 5.69 19.13 23.76
N ASN A 18 6.61 20.04 23.47
CA ASN A 18 6.34 21.41 23.05
C ASN A 18 7.43 21.87 22.06
N ASP A 19 7.03 22.38 20.90
CA ASP A 19 7.97 22.79 19.83
C ASP A 19 8.80 24.05 20.16
N CYS A 20 8.45 24.77 21.23
CA CYS A 20 9.27 25.84 21.79
C CYS A 20 10.41 25.33 22.67
N TRP A 21 10.46 24.03 23.01
CA TRP A 21 11.50 23.47 23.87
C TRP A 21 12.80 23.13 23.13
N THR A 22 13.82 22.77 23.90
CA THR A 22 15.12 22.36 23.38
C THR A 22 15.07 21.06 22.57
N GLY A 23 14.27 20.09 23.00
CA GLY A 23 14.23 18.74 22.45
C GLY A 23 15.28 17.78 23.02
N PHE A 24 16.08 18.19 24.01
CA PHE A 24 17.23 17.38 24.47
C PHE A 24 16.92 16.34 25.54
N TYR A 25 15.68 16.33 26.05
CA TYR A 25 15.28 15.44 27.11
C TYR A 25 13.98 14.72 26.76
N PRO A 26 13.82 13.45 27.15
CA PRO A 26 12.62 12.66 26.83
C PRO A 26 11.39 13.07 27.64
N SER A 27 11.55 13.87 28.68
CA SER A 27 10.47 14.34 29.55
C SER A 27 10.59 15.85 29.81
N PRO A 28 9.46 16.53 30.11
CA PRO A 28 9.48 17.93 30.52
C PRO A 28 10.43 18.19 31.70
N ARG A 29 11.13 19.33 31.65
CA ARG A 29 12.02 19.87 32.68
C ARG A 29 11.81 21.37 32.80
N GLU A 30 12.35 21.97 33.86
CA GLU A 30 12.34 23.42 34.03
C GLU A 30 13.08 24.14 32.89
N GLY A 31 12.68 25.39 32.60
CA GLY A 31 13.41 26.27 31.68
C GLY A 31 13.27 25.92 30.19
N MET A 32 12.06 25.65 29.71
CA MET A 32 11.76 25.35 28.29
C MET A 32 12.56 24.16 27.74
N SER A 33 12.66 23.11 28.53
CA SER A 33 13.52 21.96 28.27
C SER A 33 12.70 20.68 28.37
N GLY A 34 12.77 19.82 27.36
CA GLY A 34 11.90 18.64 27.23
C GLY A 34 11.77 18.22 25.76
N PRO A 35 10.90 17.25 25.45
CA PRO A 35 10.73 16.76 24.08
C PRO A 35 10.02 17.80 23.19
N LEU A 36 10.33 17.77 21.90
CA LEU A 36 9.58 18.53 20.90
C LEU A 36 8.21 17.90 20.69
N LYS A 37 7.23 18.69 20.23
CA LYS A 37 5.89 18.18 19.93
C LYS A 37 5.89 17.35 18.65
N THR A 38 6.69 17.76 17.65
CA THR A 38 6.65 17.20 16.31
C THR A 38 8.01 16.74 15.77
N ILE A 39 7.99 15.72 14.91
CA ILE A 39 9.17 15.26 14.15
C ILE A 39 9.65 16.38 13.22
N GLU A 40 8.71 17.09 12.60
CA GLU A 40 8.95 18.24 11.73
C GLU A 40 9.77 19.32 12.43
N LYS A 41 9.46 19.62 13.70
CA LYS A 41 10.27 20.58 14.45
C LYS A 41 11.67 20.07 14.76
N ALA A 42 11.83 18.78 15.03
CA ALA A 42 13.15 18.18 15.21
C ALA A 42 13.98 18.28 13.92
N LEU A 43 13.36 18.01 12.76
CA LEU A 43 13.98 18.15 11.44
C LEU A 43 14.34 19.60 11.10
N GLU A 44 13.51 20.58 11.49
CA GLU A 44 13.83 22.01 11.36
C GLU A 44 15.11 22.36 12.14
N LYS A 45 15.21 21.91 13.40
CA LYS A 45 16.43 22.12 14.21
C LYS A 45 17.66 21.43 13.60
N VAL A 46 17.51 20.24 13.01
CA VAL A 46 18.60 19.59 12.27
C VAL A 46 18.99 20.42 11.05
N SER A 47 18.04 20.93 10.29
CA SER A 47 18.32 21.83 9.16
C SER A 47 19.10 23.07 9.60
N ASP A 48 18.74 23.67 10.73
CA ASP A 48 19.48 24.80 11.32
C ASP A 48 20.92 24.41 11.68
N MET A 49 21.12 23.21 12.25
CA MET A 49 22.45 22.66 12.54
C MET A 49 23.28 22.49 11.26
N ARG A 50 22.68 21.94 10.19
CA ARG A 50 23.37 21.76 8.90
C ARG A 50 23.77 23.11 8.30
N ARG A 51 22.91 24.13 8.37
CA ARG A 51 23.24 25.50 7.92
C ARG A 51 24.37 26.14 8.74
N ALA A 52 24.50 25.77 10.01
CA ALA A 52 25.60 26.20 10.88
C ALA A 52 26.90 25.38 10.68
N GLY A 53 26.94 24.43 9.75
CA GLY A 53 28.11 23.58 9.46
C GLY A 53 28.28 22.38 10.39
N ALA A 54 27.31 22.10 11.27
CA ALA A 54 27.31 20.91 12.12
C ALA A 54 26.82 19.71 11.29
N LEU A 55 27.71 18.76 11.00
CA LEU A 55 27.47 17.61 10.11
C LEU A 55 27.43 16.25 10.82
N GLN A 56 27.53 16.24 12.15
CA GLN A 56 27.48 15.01 12.93
C GLN A 56 26.11 14.29 12.78
N PRO A 57 26.08 12.95 12.90
CA PRO A 57 24.83 12.20 12.94
C PRO A 57 23.91 12.66 14.08
N VAL A 58 22.61 12.73 13.80
CA VAL A 58 21.58 13.10 14.78
C VAL A 58 20.51 12.01 14.84
N SER A 59 20.12 11.63 16.07
CA SER A 59 18.98 10.74 16.30
C SER A 59 17.75 11.55 16.68
N ILE A 60 16.60 11.25 16.09
CA ILE A 60 15.28 11.75 16.51
C ILE A 60 14.56 10.57 17.15
N LYS A 61 14.38 10.62 18.47
CA LYS A 61 13.79 9.54 19.27
C LYS A 61 12.35 9.85 19.62
N ILE A 62 11.44 9.02 19.12
CA ILE A 62 10.01 9.10 19.45
C ILE A 62 9.80 8.48 20.83
N VAL A 63 9.27 9.28 21.76
CA VAL A 63 9.01 8.87 23.15
C VAL A 63 7.68 8.14 23.27
N ASP A 64 6.68 8.56 22.51
CA ASP A 64 5.33 8.01 22.60
C ASP A 64 5.26 6.59 22.04
N GLU A 65 4.42 5.75 22.65
CA GLU A 65 4.11 4.42 22.11
C GLU A 65 3.28 4.51 20.82
N GLU A 66 2.47 5.55 20.67
CA GLU A 66 1.67 5.84 19.48
C GLU A 66 1.83 7.30 19.09
N TYR A 67 2.28 7.54 17.85
CA TYR A 67 2.52 8.87 17.28
C TYR A 67 1.66 9.04 16.03
N PHE A 68 0.69 9.95 16.07
CA PHE A 68 -0.28 10.11 15.00
C PHE A 68 0.22 11.04 13.89
N ILE A 69 0.06 10.63 12.64
CA ILE A 69 0.40 11.41 11.45
C ILE A 69 -0.85 11.53 10.57
N LYS A 70 -1.18 12.76 10.19
CA LYS A 70 -2.28 13.06 9.24
C LYS A 70 -1.78 13.30 7.81
N LYS A 71 -0.56 13.81 7.67
CA LYS A 71 0.10 14.13 6.40
C LYS A 71 1.55 13.65 6.46
N PRO A 72 2.15 13.23 5.34
CA PRO A 72 3.52 12.71 5.37
C PRO A 72 4.52 13.72 5.94
N VAL A 73 5.49 13.19 6.70
CA VAL A 73 6.69 13.93 7.09
C VAL A 73 7.62 13.98 5.88
N VAL A 74 7.84 15.19 5.37
CA VAL A 74 8.70 15.42 4.20
C VAL A 74 10.13 15.71 4.68
N ILE A 75 11.10 14.92 4.21
CA ILE A 75 12.52 15.05 4.52
C ILE A 75 13.27 15.40 3.24
N GLY A 76 13.64 16.68 3.11
CA GLY A 76 14.31 17.23 1.93
C GLY A 76 15.82 17.43 2.07
N ARG A 77 16.43 17.98 1.02
CA ARG A 77 17.89 18.14 0.84
C ARG A 77 18.67 18.84 1.97
N ASN A 78 18.02 19.74 2.72
CA ASN A 78 18.66 20.46 3.83
C ASN A 78 18.85 19.61 5.09
N ILE A 79 18.40 18.36 5.04
CA ILE A 79 18.48 17.40 6.14
C ILE A 79 19.34 16.22 5.66
N SER A 80 20.32 15.84 6.48
CA SER A 80 21.20 14.70 6.20
C SER A 80 21.71 14.06 7.48
N SER A 81 22.13 12.80 7.42
CA SER A 81 22.70 12.06 8.55
C SER A 81 21.77 12.01 9.77
N VAL A 82 20.51 11.61 9.54
CA VAL A 82 19.47 11.53 10.56
C VAL A 82 18.98 10.10 10.70
N THR A 83 18.88 9.63 11.95
CA THR A 83 18.15 8.40 12.29
C THR A 83 16.88 8.76 13.04
N ILE A 84 15.73 8.31 12.56
CA ILE A 84 14.45 8.40 13.28
C ILE A 84 14.16 7.01 13.84
N GLU A 85 14.00 6.92 15.16
CA GLU A 85 13.82 5.66 15.87
C GLU A 85 12.93 5.82 17.10
N SER A 86 12.40 4.70 17.61
CA SER A 86 11.72 4.70 18.90
C SER A 86 12.72 4.83 20.05
N LEU A 87 12.35 5.52 21.13
CA LEU A 87 13.11 5.47 22.38
C LEU A 87 13.02 4.08 23.04
N THR A 88 11.82 3.52 23.08
CA THR A 88 11.52 2.18 23.62
C THR A 88 10.72 1.36 22.61
N LYS A 89 9.55 1.88 22.24
CA LYS A 89 8.65 1.35 21.21
C LYS A 89 7.81 2.52 20.69
N ALA A 90 7.63 2.60 19.38
CA ALA A 90 6.77 3.62 18.79
C ALA A 90 6.03 3.06 17.58
N ARG A 91 4.71 3.22 17.57
CA ARG A 91 3.86 3.03 16.39
C ARG A 91 3.49 4.39 15.82
N ILE A 92 3.93 4.65 14.61
CA ILE A 92 3.46 5.76 13.81
C ILE A 92 2.14 5.36 13.15
N SER A 93 1.05 6.02 13.55
CA SER A 93 -0.31 5.73 13.07
C SER A 93 -0.76 6.77 12.06
N GLY A 94 -1.21 6.33 10.89
CA GLY A 94 -1.87 7.14 9.87
C GLY A 94 -3.38 7.22 10.07
N GLY A 95 -3.91 6.50 11.07
CA GLY A 95 -5.32 6.36 11.35
C GLY A 95 -5.75 7.02 12.65
N ILE A 96 -6.95 7.59 12.62
CA ILE A 96 -7.62 8.14 13.80
C ILE A 96 -8.26 6.97 14.54
N ARG A 97 -7.98 6.87 15.84
CA ARG A 97 -8.65 5.90 16.71
C ARG A 97 -10.11 6.31 16.88
N ILE A 98 -11.02 5.42 16.53
CA ILE A 98 -12.46 5.60 16.77
C ILE A 98 -12.75 5.17 18.21
N SER A 99 -13.47 6.03 18.94
CA SER A 99 -13.82 5.86 20.34
C SER A 99 -15.34 5.80 20.54
N ASN A 100 -15.77 5.40 21.74
CA ASN A 100 -17.19 5.36 22.15
C ASN A 100 -18.03 4.34 21.35
N PHE A 101 -17.47 3.16 21.09
CA PHE A 101 -18.29 2.06 20.61
C PHE A 101 -19.34 1.66 21.65
N ARG A 102 -20.49 1.22 21.18
CA ARG A 102 -21.57 0.65 21.99
C ARG A 102 -22.18 -0.55 21.28
N GLU A 103 -22.85 -1.41 22.05
CA GLU A 103 -23.72 -2.43 21.46
C GLU A 103 -24.86 -1.76 20.68
N ASP A 104 -25.14 -2.29 19.50
CA ASP A 104 -26.16 -1.77 18.59
C ASP A 104 -26.77 -2.89 17.74
N THR A 105 -27.75 -2.54 16.92
CA THR A 105 -28.34 -3.43 15.92
C THR A 105 -28.54 -2.68 14.62
N PHE A 106 -27.89 -3.16 13.55
CA PHE A 106 -28.03 -2.60 12.20
C PHE A 106 -28.64 -3.65 11.28
N ASN A 107 -29.71 -3.30 10.56
CA ASN A 107 -30.47 -4.23 9.71
C ASN A 107 -30.87 -5.55 10.40
N GLY A 108 -31.17 -5.49 11.70
CA GLY A 108 -31.53 -6.66 12.51
C GLY A 108 -30.35 -7.53 12.95
N VAL A 109 -29.12 -7.14 12.64
CA VAL A 109 -27.88 -7.83 13.03
C VAL A 109 -27.25 -7.13 14.23
N LYS A 110 -26.95 -7.89 15.28
CA LYS A 110 -26.23 -7.38 16.45
C LYS A 110 -24.81 -6.99 16.05
N CYS A 111 -24.40 -5.79 16.43
CA CYS A 111 -23.09 -5.25 16.08
C CYS A 111 -22.62 -4.26 17.15
N LEU A 112 -21.44 -3.69 16.93
CA LEU A 112 -20.96 -2.50 17.62
C LEU A 112 -21.13 -1.30 16.71
N SER A 113 -21.44 -0.12 17.28
CA SER A 113 -21.50 1.13 16.52
C SER A 113 -20.80 2.27 17.23
N ALA A 114 -20.32 3.25 16.47
CA ALA A 114 -19.80 4.51 16.98
C ALA A 114 -20.18 5.67 16.05
N TYR A 115 -20.62 6.79 16.63
CA TYR A 115 -20.85 8.03 15.88
C TYR A 115 -19.53 8.79 15.72
N ILE A 116 -19.23 9.22 14.50
CA ILE A 116 -18.03 9.97 14.13
C ILE A 116 -18.47 11.34 13.63
N PRO A 117 -18.43 12.40 14.46
CA PRO A 117 -18.89 13.73 14.09
C PRO A 117 -18.24 14.25 12.80
N GLU A 118 -16.94 13.99 12.61
CA GLU A 118 -16.17 14.44 11.45
C GLU A 118 -16.70 13.88 10.13
N VAL A 119 -17.32 12.69 10.13
CA VAL A 119 -17.94 12.11 8.93
C VAL A 119 -19.12 12.97 8.49
N LYS A 120 -19.98 13.36 9.44
CA LYS A 120 -21.19 14.13 9.17
C LYS A 120 -20.92 15.62 8.96
N GLU A 121 -20.05 16.20 9.79
CA GLU A 121 -19.86 17.65 9.90
C GLU A 121 -18.75 18.18 8.98
N SER A 122 -17.70 17.39 8.78
CA SER A 122 -16.52 17.79 7.99
C SER A 122 -16.41 17.06 6.65
N GLY A 123 -17.32 16.12 6.37
CA GLY A 123 -17.26 15.27 5.18
C GLY A 123 -16.08 14.29 5.18
N MET A 124 -15.55 13.93 6.36
CA MET A 124 -14.51 12.90 6.46
C MET A 124 -15.05 11.60 5.90
N ASN A 125 -14.27 10.97 5.03
CA ASN A 125 -14.61 9.68 4.44
C ASN A 125 -13.39 8.75 4.47
N PHE A 126 -13.66 7.46 4.64
CA PHE A 126 -12.69 6.38 4.58
C PHE A 126 -13.38 5.13 4.02
N THR A 127 -12.60 4.29 3.33
CA THR A 127 -13.07 3.04 2.71
C THR A 127 -12.36 1.81 3.28
N ASP A 128 -11.53 2.00 4.31
CA ASP A 128 -10.85 0.95 5.06
C ASP A 128 -11.09 1.16 6.56
N LEU A 129 -11.27 0.07 7.30
CA LEU A 129 -11.35 0.09 8.75
C LEU A 129 -10.42 -0.99 9.30
N TYR A 130 -9.62 -0.64 10.30
CA TYR A 130 -8.72 -1.59 10.95
C TYR A 130 -9.13 -1.79 12.40
N VAL A 131 -9.37 -3.04 12.81
CA VAL A 131 -9.79 -3.40 14.17
C VAL A 131 -8.79 -4.36 14.78
N ASP A 132 -8.24 -4.01 15.95
CA ASP A 132 -7.27 -4.80 16.71
C ASP A 132 -6.07 -5.27 15.86
N GLY A 133 -5.58 -4.37 15.00
CA GLY A 133 -4.41 -4.61 14.16
C GLY A 133 -4.66 -5.53 12.95
N ARG A 134 -5.92 -5.70 12.51
CA ARG A 134 -6.29 -6.40 11.28
C ARG A 134 -7.31 -5.61 10.45
N PRO A 135 -7.37 -5.81 9.12
CA PRO A 135 -8.39 -5.20 8.29
C PRO A 135 -9.78 -5.80 8.56
N ALA A 136 -10.78 -4.94 8.75
CA ALA A 136 -12.19 -5.29 8.69
C ALA A 136 -12.65 -5.29 7.23
N ARG A 137 -13.62 -6.16 6.91
CA ARG A 137 -14.07 -6.39 5.54
C ARG A 137 -15.29 -5.53 5.22
N LEU A 138 -15.31 -4.94 4.03
CA LEU A 138 -16.55 -4.40 3.49
C LEU A 138 -17.56 -5.54 3.28
N THR A 139 -18.84 -5.22 3.42
CA THR A 139 -19.93 -6.11 3.03
C THR A 139 -19.88 -6.37 1.52
N LYS A 140 -20.44 -7.49 1.07
CA LYS A 140 -20.41 -7.88 -0.34
C LYS A 140 -21.67 -8.62 -0.78
N TYR A 141 -22.03 -8.44 -2.05
CA TYR A 141 -23.08 -9.16 -2.74
C TYR A 141 -22.59 -9.69 -4.10
N PRO A 142 -22.92 -10.93 -4.47
CA PRO A 142 -23.51 -11.97 -3.63
C PRO A 142 -22.53 -12.40 -2.54
N GLU A 143 -23.05 -13.07 -1.51
CA GLU A 143 -22.23 -13.60 -0.43
C GLU A 143 -21.22 -14.65 -0.92
N THR A 144 -21.67 -15.51 -1.83
CA THR A 144 -20.89 -16.56 -2.48
C THR A 144 -21.04 -16.48 -4.00
N GLY A 145 -20.00 -16.90 -4.72
CA GLY A 145 -19.95 -16.80 -6.18
C GLY A 145 -19.73 -15.38 -6.69
N PHE A 146 -20.15 -15.16 -7.94
CA PHE A 146 -19.97 -13.92 -8.69
C PHE A 146 -21.20 -13.64 -9.56
N LEU A 147 -21.40 -12.37 -9.89
CA LEU A 147 -22.36 -11.92 -10.90
C LEU A 147 -21.63 -11.83 -12.25
N THR A 148 -22.40 -11.83 -13.34
CA THR A 148 -21.88 -11.59 -14.69
C THR A 148 -22.77 -10.57 -15.42
N PRO A 149 -22.19 -9.66 -16.21
CA PRO A 149 -22.97 -8.72 -17.00
C PRO A 149 -23.75 -9.45 -18.11
N GLU A 150 -24.88 -8.89 -18.52
CA GLU A 150 -25.60 -9.31 -19.73
C GLU A 150 -24.86 -8.82 -20.98
N SER A 151 -24.40 -7.57 -20.96
CA SER A 151 -23.58 -6.97 -22.02
C SER A 151 -22.69 -5.85 -21.47
N VAL A 152 -21.66 -5.47 -22.21
CA VAL A 152 -20.71 -4.41 -21.85
C VAL A 152 -20.68 -3.31 -22.92
N GLU A 153 -20.18 -2.12 -22.58
CA GLU A 153 -20.05 -1.01 -23.54
C GLU A 153 -19.24 -1.38 -24.77
N ASN A 154 -18.05 -1.95 -24.56
CA ASN A 154 -17.13 -2.35 -25.62
C ASN A 154 -16.93 -3.87 -25.60
N PRO A 155 -17.54 -4.62 -26.56
CA PRO A 155 -17.42 -6.08 -26.61
C PRO A 155 -16.13 -6.56 -27.31
N SER A 156 -15.21 -5.66 -27.68
CA SER A 156 -13.95 -6.05 -28.33
C SER A 156 -13.08 -6.90 -27.41
N GLU A 157 -12.48 -7.93 -27.97
CA GLU A 157 -11.51 -8.81 -27.30
C GLU A 157 -10.07 -8.26 -27.31
N GLU A 158 -9.86 -7.08 -27.92
CA GLU A 158 -8.58 -6.38 -27.84
C GLU A 158 -8.23 -6.04 -26.39
N LEU A 159 -6.98 -6.29 -25.97
CA LEU A 159 -6.58 -6.23 -24.57
C LEU A 159 -6.98 -4.90 -23.88
N PHE A 160 -6.74 -3.76 -24.53
CA PHE A 160 -7.03 -2.43 -24.00
C PHE A 160 -8.40 -1.88 -24.46
N ALA A 161 -9.38 -2.74 -24.70
CA ALA A 161 -10.75 -2.34 -24.98
C ALA A 161 -11.47 -1.84 -23.71
N HIS A 162 -11.27 -0.57 -23.36
CA HIS A 162 -11.86 0.05 -22.17
C HIS A 162 -13.40 0.08 -22.22
N SER A 163 -14.03 -0.01 -21.06
CA SER A 163 -15.47 0.18 -20.87
C SER A 163 -15.76 1.09 -19.66
N LYS A 164 -16.75 1.97 -19.80
CA LYS A 164 -17.26 2.89 -18.76
C LYS A 164 -18.57 2.39 -18.14
N TRP A 165 -19.23 1.41 -18.75
CA TRP A 165 -20.48 0.84 -18.23
C TRP A 165 -20.74 -0.59 -18.72
N PHE A 166 -21.66 -1.27 -18.04
CA PHE A 166 -22.24 -2.54 -18.46
C PHE A 166 -23.75 -2.59 -18.20
N ILE A 167 -24.44 -3.60 -18.73
CA ILE A 167 -25.84 -3.93 -18.45
C ILE A 167 -25.88 -5.13 -17.53
N ALA A 168 -26.47 -4.98 -16.35
CA ALA A 168 -26.72 -6.07 -15.42
C ALA A 168 -27.81 -7.01 -15.95
N ARG A 169 -27.76 -8.29 -15.54
CA ARG A 169 -28.81 -9.24 -15.91
C ARG A 169 -30.14 -8.85 -15.27
N LYS A 170 -31.23 -9.08 -16.01
CA LYS A 170 -32.60 -8.81 -15.52
C LYS A 170 -32.93 -9.53 -14.22
N SER A 171 -32.35 -10.71 -13.99
CA SER A 171 -32.51 -11.49 -12.75
C SER A 171 -31.98 -10.76 -11.51
N ASP A 172 -31.02 -9.86 -11.67
CA ASP A 172 -30.27 -9.28 -10.56
C ASP A 172 -30.83 -7.92 -10.14
N ILE A 173 -31.52 -7.23 -11.06
CA ILE A 173 -32.06 -5.88 -10.88
C ILE A 173 -33.02 -5.80 -9.67
N GLU A 174 -33.88 -6.80 -9.48
CA GLU A 174 -34.82 -6.81 -8.35
C GLU A 174 -34.13 -6.94 -6.99
N ALA A 175 -32.92 -7.51 -6.95
CA ALA A 175 -32.09 -7.46 -5.75
C ALA A 175 -31.50 -6.06 -5.57
N PHE A 176 -30.97 -5.46 -6.64
CA PHE A 176 -30.31 -4.15 -6.57
C PHE A 176 -31.26 -3.02 -6.15
N LYS A 177 -32.53 -3.08 -6.57
CA LYS A 177 -33.57 -2.13 -6.14
C LYS A 177 -33.81 -2.09 -4.64
N LYS A 178 -33.38 -3.13 -3.90
CA LYS A 178 -33.51 -3.19 -2.44
C LYS A 178 -32.34 -2.53 -1.73
N PHE A 179 -31.28 -2.16 -2.44
CA PHE A 179 -30.10 -1.55 -1.85
C PHE A 179 -30.33 -0.06 -1.59
N SER A 180 -30.42 0.30 -0.32
CA SER A 180 -30.74 1.66 0.13
C SER A 180 -29.71 2.72 -0.31
N ASN A 181 -28.46 2.32 -0.55
CA ASN A 181 -27.39 3.24 -0.95
C ASN A 181 -26.52 2.69 -2.09
N PHE A 182 -27.15 2.37 -3.22
CA PHE A 182 -26.46 1.73 -4.35
C PHE A 182 -25.33 2.59 -4.96
N LYS A 183 -25.44 3.92 -4.87
CA LYS A 183 -24.41 4.85 -5.39
C LYS A 183 -23.10 4.81 -4.60
N ASP A 184 -23.15 4.41 -3.32
CA ASP A 184 -21.99 4.30 -2.44
C ASP A 184 -21.36 2.90 -2.47
N CYS A 185 -21.92 2.01 -3.29
CA CYS A 185 -21.36 0.70 -3.56
C CYS A 185 -20.24 0.77 -4.61
N MET A 186 -19.41 -0.26 -4.64
CA MET A 186 -18.31 -0.40 -5.59
C MET A 186 -18.42 -1.73 -6.33
N ILE A 187 -18.08 -1.73 -7.61
CA ILE A 187 -17.93 -2.92 -8.42
C ILE A 187 -16.49 -3.41 -8.31
N SER A 188 -16.32 -4.69 -7.97
CA SER A 188 -15.02 -5.33 -7.76
C SER A 188 -14.97 -6.67 -8.51
N TYR A 189 -13.93 -6.87 -9.31
CA TYR A 189 -13.79 -8.07 -10.13
C TYR A 189 -12.32 -8.40 -10.41
N THR A 190 -12.06 -9.65 -10.75
CA THR A 190 -10.74 -10.20 -11.07
C THR A 190 -10.77 -10.83 -12.45
N HIS A 191 -9.82 -10.47 -13.31
CA HIS A 191 -9.69 -10.97 -14.68
C HIS A 191 -8.24 -10.81 -15.17
N TYR A 192 -7.81 -11.63 -16.13
CA TYR A 192 -6.38 -11.73 -16.49
C TYR A 192 -5.47 -11.90 -15.25
N TRP A 193 -4.44 -11.04 -15.13
CA TRP A 193 -3.51 -10.90 -14.01
C TRP A 193 -3.83 -9.68 -13.13
N VAL A 194 -5.03 -9.09 -13.26
CA VAL A 194 -5.43 -7.89 -12.51
C VAL A 194 -6.74 -8.05 -11.76
N ASP A 195 -6.93 -7.16 -10.81
CA ASP A 195 -8.20 -6.89 -10.17
C ASP A 195 -8.57 -5.41 -10.32
N GLU A 196 -9.84 -5.16 -10.60
CA GLU A 196 -10.35 -3.83 -10.89
C GLU A 196 -11.47 -3.48 -9.92
N HIS A 197 -11.38 -2.27 -9.36
CA HIS A 197 -12.30 -1.77 -8.35
C HIS A 197 -12.75 -0.36 -8.74
N THR A 198 -14.05 -0.17 -8.90
CA THR A 198 -14.61 1.14 -9.28
C THR A 198 -15.89 1.45 -8.53
N PRO A 199 -16.00 2.64 -7.90
CA PRO A 199 -17.28 3.14 -7.42
C PRO A 199 -18.34 3.17 -8.52
N ILE A 200 -19.61 3.05 -8.13
CA ILE A 200 -20.74 3.24 -9.03
C ILE A 200 -20.99 4.75 -9.18
N GLU A 201 -20.85 5.28 -10.40
CA GLU A 201 -21.10 6.69 -10.70
C GLU A 201 -22.62 6.95 -10.82
N SER A 202 -23.30 6.11 -11.59
CA SER A 202 -24.75 6.15 -11.79
C SER A 202 -25.31 4.80 -12.21
N TYR A 203 -26.62 4.64 -12.10
CA TYR A 203 -27.34 3.43 -12.49
C TYR A 203 -28.73 3.78 -13.04
N ASP A 204 -29.26 2.89 -13.88
CA ASP A 204 -30.63 2.91 -14.36
C ASP A 204 -31.20 1.49 -14.20
N PHE A 205 -32.17 1.33 -13.29
CA PHE A 205 -32.78 0.03 -13.01
C PHE A 205 -33.82 -0.41 -14.05
N ASP A 206 -34.30 0.48 -14.92
CA ASP A 206 -35.23 0.08 -15.98
C ASP A 206 -34.47 -0.60 -17.12
N THR A 207 -33.28 -0.08 -17.45
CA THR A 207 -32.39 -0.66 -18.47
C THR A 207 -31.39 -1.66 -17.91
N GLY A 208 -31.10 -1.61 -16.60
CA GLY A 208 -30.05 -2.39 -15.94
C GLY A 208 -28.65 -1.80 -16.11
N LYS A 209 -28.52 -0.58 -16.66
CA LYS A 209 -27.22 0.03 -16.94
C LYS A 209 -26.54 0.49 -15.65
N ILE A 210 -25.30 0.10 -15.45
CA ILE A 210 -24.44 0.55 -14.35
C ILE A 210 -23.21 1.23 -14.94
N VAL A 211 -22.95 2.47 -14.51
CA VAL A 211 -21.85 3.31 -14.98
C VAL A 211 -20.75 3.37 -13.91
N PHE A 212 -19.52 3.11 -14.32
CA PHE A 212 -18.34 3.12 -13.46
C PHE A 212 -17.81 4.53 -13.26
N ALA A 213 -17.36 4.88 -12.05
CA ALA A 213 -16.57 6.10 -11.85
C ALA A 213 -15.21 6.03 -12.56
N TYR A 214 -14.54 4.87 -12.50
CA TYR A 214 -13.26 4.61 -13.16
C TYR A 214 -13.46 3.60 -14.29
N LYS A 215 -12.95 3.87 -15.49
CA LYS A 215 -13.06 2.95 -16.64
C LYS A 215 -12.34 1.65 -16.36
N SER A 216 -12.78 0.56 -16.99
CA SER A 216 -11.96 -0.65 -17.05
C SER A 216 -10.68 -0.34 -17.83
N LEU A 217 -9.53 -0.79 -17.33
CA LEU A 217 -8.29 -0.68 -18.10
C LEU A 217 -8.24 -1.73 -19.21
N TYR A 218 -8.68 -2.94 -18.91
CA TYR A 218 -8.68 -4.04 -19.86
C TYR A 218 -10.07 -4.33 -20.41
N SER A 219 -10.11 -5.09 -21.51
CA SER A 219 -11.35 -5.65 -22.06
C SER A 219 -12.09 -6.43 -21.00
N ILE A 220 -13.39 -6.16 -20.91
CA ILE A 220 -14.36 -6.92 -20.11
C ILE A 220 -15.35 -7.68 -21.00
N ALA A 221 -14.93 -8.03 -22.22
CA ALA A 221 -15.76 -8.76 -23.17
C ALA A 221 -16.28 -10.08 -22.59
N THR A 222 -17.57 -10.34 -22.79
CA THR A 222 -18.24 -11.53 -22.25
C THR A 222 -18.00 -12.80 -23.06
N THR A 223 -17.41 -12.67 -24.26
CA THR A 223 -17.17 -13.77 -25.21
C THR A 223 -15.85 -14.50 -24.99
N MET A 224 -14.94 -13.94 -24.18
CA MET A 224 -13.59 -14.48 -23.98
C MET A 224 -13.33 -14.76 -22.50
N GLN A 225 -13.01 -16.01 -22.17
CA GLN A 225 -12.90 -16.49 -20.78
C GLN A 225 -11.98 -15.62 -19.88
N LYS A 226 -10.83 -15.18 -20.41
CA LYS A 226 -9.84 -14.40 -19.64
C LYS A 226 -10.26 -12.96 -19.34
N SER A 227 -11.23 -12.39 -20.09
CA SER A 227 -11.80 -11.05 -19.87
C SER A 227 -13.15 -11.07 -19.15
N VAL A 228 -13.72 -12.24 -18.86
CA VAL A 228 -15.05 -12.28 -18.27
C VAL A 228 -15.04 -11.56 -16.93
N MET A 229 -15.89 -10.53 -16.85
CA MET A 229 -16.13 -9.79 -15.64
C MET A 229 -17.01 -10.60 -14.67
N GLU A 230 -16.38 -11.44 -13.87
CA GLU A 230 -17.01 -12.10 -12.72
C GLU A 230 -16.93 -11.15 -11.51
N TYR A 231 -17.99 -10.36 -11.31
CA TYR A 231 -17.97 -9.24 -10.37
C TYR A 231 -18.77 -9.47 -9.09
N LYS A 232 -18.41 -8.68 -8.08
CA LYS A 232 -19.14 -8.48 -6.82
C LYS A 232 -19.46 -7.01 -6.66
N ILE A 233 -20.53 -6.73 -5.92
CA ILE A 233 -20.87 -5.41 -5.43
C ILE A 233 -20.43 -5.36 -3.97
N VAL A 234 -19.54 -4.44 -3.61
CA VAL A 234 -19.04 -4.28 -2.23
C VAL A 234 -19.58 -3.00 -1.61
N ASN A 235 -19.57 -2.93 -0.27
CA ASN A 235 -20.17 -1.86 0.53
C ASN A 235 -21.72 -1.81 0.44
N VAL A 236 -22.37 -2.98 0.37
CA VAL A 236 -23.84 -3.12 0.33
C VAL A 236 -24.40 -3.20 1.76
N PRO A 237 -25.22 -2.25 2.23
CA PRO A 237 -25.71 -2.24 3.62
C PRO A 237 -26.61 -3.43 3.96
N GLU A 238 -27.42 -3.90 3.02
CA GLU A 238 -28.32 -5.05 3.21
C GLU A 238 -27.57 -6.39 3.25
N ALA A 239 -26.28 -6.40 2.88
CA ALA A 239 -25.42 -7.58 2.97
C ALA A 239 -24.65 -7.67 4.30
N PHE A 240 -24.83 -6.71 5.22
CA PHE A 240 -24.16 -6.66 6.52
C PHE A 240 -24.64 -7.80 7.44
N LYS A 241 -23.81 -8.85 7.60
CA LYS A 241 -24.21 -10.00 8.43
C LYS A 241 -23.08 -10.88 8.95
N ASN A 242 -21.88 -10.82 8.38
CA ASN A 242 -20.81 -11.76 8.72
C ASN A 242 -19.83 -11.18 9.75
N PRO A 243 -19.20 -12.02 10.59
CA PRO A 243 -18.13 -11.58 11.48
C PRO A 243 -17.03 -10.81 10.75
N ASN A 244 -16.48 -9.78 11.40
CA ASN A 244 -15.46 -8.88 10.86
C ASN A 244 -15.91 -8.02 9.67
N GLU A 245 -17.22 -7.93 9.38
CA GLU A 245 -17.75 -6.96 8.43
C GLU A 245 -18.00 -5.60 9.09
N TRP A 246 -17.84 -4.52 8.33
CA TRP A 246 -18.18 -3.17 8.75
C TRP A 246 -18.95 -2.43 7.66
N TYR A 247 -19.67 -1.40 8.07
CA TYR A 247 -20.39 -0.46 7.19
C TYR A 247 -20.32 0.95 7.78
N LEU A 248 -20.03 1.94 6.94
CA LEU A 248 -20.11 3.36 7.31
C LEU A 248 -21.37 3.96 6.69
N ASP A 249 -22.33 4.28 7.54
CA ASP A 249 -23.45 5.11 7.16
C ASP A 249 -23.02 6.57 7.18
N ARG A 250 -22.65 7.07 6.00
CA ARG A 250 -22.14 8.43 5.80
C ARG A 250 -23.19 9.50 6.08
N GLU A 251 -24.47 9.19 5.88
CA GLU A 251 -25.56 10.14 6.12
C GLU A 251 -25.78 10.37 7.62
N SER A 252 -25.79 9.28 8.40
CA SER A 252 -25.89 9.41 9.86
C SER A 252 -24.56 9.75 10.54
N GLY A 253 -23.42 9.49 9.90
CA GLY A 253 -22.08 9.61 10.49
C GLY A 253 -21.73 8.45 11.41
N THR A 254 -22.37 7.29 11.25
CA THR A 254 -22.21 6.14 12.16
C THR A 254 -21.48 5.00 11.47
N VAL A 255 -20.42 4.50 12.12
CA VAL A 255 -19.77 3.24 11.71
C VAL A 255 -20.39 2.09 12.48
N TYR A 256 -20.66 0.99 11.78
CA TYR A 256 -21.15 -0.28 12.32
C TYR A 256 -20.11 -1.37 12.05
N TYR A 257 -19.87 -2.25 13.01
CA TYR A 257 -18.90 -3.33 12.91
C TYR A 257 -19.43 -4.59 13.60
N ILE A 258 -19.39 -5.73 12.92
CA ILE A 258 -19.70 -7.04 13.51
C ILE A 258 -18.40 -7.58 14.11
N PRO A 259 -18.35 -7.79 15.45
CA PRO A 259 -17.23 -8.46 16.11
C PRO A 259 -16.80 -9.72 15.37
N ARG A 260 -15.49 -9.91 15.23
CA ARG A 260 -14.92 -11.12 14.61
C ARG A 260 -15.23 -12.36 15.45
N ASP A 261 -15.23 -12.18 16.77
CA ASP A 261 -15.44 -13.22 17.76
C ASP A 261 -15.92 -12.55 19.07
N ASP A 262 -16.39 -13.37 20.02
CA ASP A 262 -17.00 -12.91 21.27
C ASP A 262 -16.00 -12.19 22.21
N SER A 263 -14.70 -12.20 21.91
CA SER A 263 -13.72 -11.44 22.70
C SER A 263 -13.75 -9.94 22.40
N GLN A 264 -14.34 -9.53 21.27
CA GLN A 264 -14.45 -8.14 20.86
C GLN A 264 -15.75 -7.50 21.36
N THR A 265 -15.60 -6.68 22.38
CA THR A 265 -16.67 -5.88 23.02
C THR A 265 -16.48 -4.39 22.76
N ALA A 266 -17.51 -3.58 22.99
CA ALA A 266 -17.46 -2.12 22.90
C ALA A 266 -16.26 -1.49 23.66
N ASP A 267 -15.91 -2.01 24.83
CA ASP A 267 -14.84 -1.49 25.68
C ASP A 267 -13.44 -1.98 25.31
N SER A 268 -13.34 -3.12 24.60
CA SER A 268 -12.06 -3.78 24.32
C SER A 268 -11.51 -3.46 22.93
N ILE A 269 -12.39 -3.23 21.96
CA ILE A 269 -11.96 -3.04 20.57
C ILE A 269 -11.15 -1.76 20.37
N ARG A 270 -10.16 -1.85 19.47
CA ARG A 270 -9.41 -0.70 18.99
C ARG A 270 -9.58 -0.58 17.48
N ALA A 271 -10.54 0.25 17.06
CA ALA A 271 -10.80 0.52 15.66
C ALA A 271 -10.10 1.82 15.21
N TYR A 272 -9.56 1.81 13.99
CA TYR A 272 -8.84 2.93 13.39
C TYR A 272 -9.36 3.19 11.97
N ALA A 273 -9.71 4.45 11.69
CA ALA A 273 -10.02 4.95 10.35
C ALA A 273 -8.77 5.63 9.76
N PRO A 274 -8.20 5.14 8.64
CA PRO A 274 -7.03 5.73 8.03
C PRO A 274 -7.34 7.10 7.43
N VAL A 275 -6.47 8.09 7.71
CA VAL A 275 -6.57 9.43 7.13
C VAL A 275 -5.32 9.87 6.38
N ALA A 276 -4.15 9.32 6.73
CA ALA A 276 -2.92 9.57 6.02
C ALA A 276 -2.77 8.63 4.81
N GLU A 277 -2.26 9.17 3.71
CA GLU A 277 -1.84 8.37 2.54
C GLU A 277 -0.46 7.77 2.78
N LYS A 278 0.45 8.53 3.43
CA LYS A 278 1.86 8.17 3.62
C LYS A 278 2.36 8.62 4.99
N PHE A 279 3.43 7.98 5.46
CA PHE A 279 4.15 8.37 6.67
C PHE A 279 5.32 9.30 6.37
N PHE A 280 6.15 8.93 5.39
CA PHE A 280 7.40 9.62 5.10
C PHE A 280 7.61 9.77 3.59
N GLU A 281 8.01 10.98 3.18
CA GLU A 281 8.52 11.28 1.85
C GLU A 281 9.97 11.76 1.99
N ILE A 282 10.92 10.89 1.64
CA ILE A 282 12.36 11.16 1.72
C ILE A 282 12.81 11.53 0.32
N LYS A 283 12.72 12.82 0.02
CA LYS A 283 12.77 13.35 -1.35
C LYS A 283 13.86 14.40 -1.52
N GLY A 284 14.85 14.08 -2.33
CA GLY A 284 15.83 15.04 -2.85
C GLY A 284 15.36 15.70 -4.15
N GLU A 285 16.28 16.41 -4.78
CA GLU A 285 16.12 16.98 -6.12
C GLU A 285 17.06 16.27 -7.11
N TYR A 286 16.82 16.46 -8.41
CA TYR A 286 17.57 15.83 -9.50
C TYR A 286 19.09 15.98 -9.36
N ASP A 287 19.57 17.17 -8.99
CA ASP A 287 20.98 17.51 -8.83
C ASP A 287 21.45 17.52 -7.35
N ASP A 288 20.53 17.33 -6.40
CA ASP A 288 20.83 17.37 -4.96
C ASP A 288 20.01 16.33 -4.17
N ARG A 289 20.57 15.12 -4.14
CA ARG A 289 19.96 13.98 -3.44
C ARG A 289 19.87 14.22 -1.94
N VAL A 290 18.80 13.76 -1.30
CA VAL A 290 18.74 13.64 0.17
C VAL A 290 19.63 12.49 0.62
N ARG A 291 20.35 12.63 1.74
CA ARG A 291 21.44 11.70 2.11
C ARG A 291 21.36 11.19 3.54
N TYR A 292 21.58 9.90 3.72
CA TYR A 292 21.78 9.26 5.03
C TYR A 292 20.61 9.47 6.01
N ILE A 293 19.39 9.20 5.53
CA ILE A 293 18.17 9.20 6.33
C ILE A 293 17.81 7.75 6.66
N HIS A 294 17.67 7.44 7.94
CA HIS A 294 17.44 6.08 8.42
C HIS A 294 16.19 6.02 9.28
N LEU A 295 15.25 5.13 8.95
CA LEU A 295 14.11 4.79 9.80
C LEU A 295 14.41 3.46 10.48
N LYS A 296 14.44 3.41 11.81
CA LYS A 296 14.87 2.22 12.57
C LYS A 296 13.97 1.89 13.74
N ASN A 297 13.69 0.60 13.95
CA ASN A 297 12.96 0.10 15.12
C ASN A 297 11.58 0.78 15.32
N LEU A 298 10.90 1.10 14.22
CA LEU A 298 9.59 1.75 14.22
C LEU A 298 8.51 0.79 13.75
N SER A 299 7.31 0.93 14.29
CA SER A 299 6.10 0.33 13.74
C SER A 299 5.29 1.38 12.99
N PHE A 300 4.66 1.00 11.89
CA PHE A 300 3.85 1.86 11.04
C PHE A 300 2.51 1.19 10.79
N ALA A 301 1.40 1.93 10.92
CA ALA A 301 0.09 1.36 10.64
C ALA A 301 -0.96 2.37 10.16
N TYR A 302 -1.93 1.86 9.41
CA TYR A 302 -3.19 2.53 9.07
C TYR A 302 -3.07 3.68 8.07
N THR A 303 -2.55 3.40 6.87
CA THR A 303 -2.67 4.31 5.71
C THR A 303 -3.90 3.98 4.86
N LYS A 304 -4.36 4.98 4.09
CA LYS A 304 -5.49 4.87 3.16
C LYS A 304 -5.19 3.91 2.01
N GLY A 305 -6.18 3.13 1.59
CA GLY A 305 -6.08 2.21 0.48
C GLY A 305 -6.68 2.69 -0.84
N ASP A 306 -7.34 3.85 -0.89
CA ASP A 306 -7.96 4.32 -2.15
C ASP A 306 -6.90 4.58 -3.23
N TYR A 307 -7.11 3.98 -4.40
CA TYR A 307 -6.22 4.08 -5.55
C TYR A 307 -7.03 4.14 -6.85
N LYS A 308 -6.52 4.93 -7.80
CA LYS A 308 -6.98 5.00 -9.19
C LYS A 308 -5.78 5.23 -10.09
N TYR A 309 -5.85 4.72 -11.30
CA TYR A 309 -4.83 4.97 -12.32
C TYR A 309 -5.29 6.11 -13.24
N VAL A 310 -4.39 7.02 -13.61
CA VAL A 310 -4.69 8.12 -14.51
C VAL A 310 -3.84 7.99 -15.76
N LEU A 311 -4.48 7.89 -16.92
CA LEU A 311 -3.83 7.79 -18.23
C LEU A 311 -4.56 8.68 -19.24
N GLY A 312 -3.81 9.55 -19.93
CA GLY A 312 -4.39 10.45 -20.93
C GLY A 312 -5.45 11.43 -20.40
N GLY A 313 -5.44 11.71 -19.08
CA GLY A 313 -6.45 12.54 -18.42
C GLY A 313 -7.72 11.80 -18.00
N GLU A 314 -7.79 10.48 -18.22
CA GLU A 314 -8.91 9.64 -17.80
C GLU A 314 -8.54 8.75 -16.61
N GLU A 315 -9.54 8.38 -15.81
CA GLU A 315 -9.37 7.57 -14.60
C GLU A 315 -9.78 6.11 -14.86
N TYR A 316 -8.91 5.18 -14.46
CA TYR A 316 -9.03 3.74 -14.65
C TYR A 316 -9.00 3.00 -13.31
N ALA A 317 -9.72 1.88 -13.25
CA ALA A 317 -9.95 1.09 -12.03
C ALA A 317 -8.72 0.27 -11.59
N CYS A 318 -7.71 0.11 -12.45
CA CYS A 318 -6.43 -0.50 -12.11
C CYS A 318 -5.29 0.10 -12.95
N GLY A 319 -4.05 -0.19 -12.55
CA GLY A 319 -2.87 0.02 -13.41
C GLY A 319 -2.54 -1.26 -14.20
N GLY A 320 -1.73 -1.15 -15.26
CA GLY A 320 -1.47 -2.25 -16.19
C GLY A 320 -0.96 -3.55 -15.56
N GLN A 321 -0.09 -3.48 -14.56
CA GLN A 321 0.42 -4.65 -13.85
C GLN A 321 0.96 -4.27 -12.47
N GLY A 322 0.89 -5.18 -11.51
CA GLY A 322 1.62 -5.05 -10.24
C GLY A 322 1.20 -3.86 -9.37
N LEU A 323 0.08 -3.20 -9.69
CA LEU A 323 -0.30 -1.89 -9.14
C LEU A 323 0.80 -0.82 -9.27
N TYR A 324 1.58 -0.87 -10.36
CA TYR A 324 2.84 -0.13 -10.46
C TYR A 324 2.74 1.40 -10.26
N SER A 325 1.59 2.02 -10.54
CA SER A 325 1.40 3.47 -10.38
C SER A 325 0.93 3.89 -8.99
N ALA A 326 0.61 2.95 -8.09
CA ALA A 326 0.22 3.24 -6.73
C ALA A 326 1.42 3.72 -5.89
N HIS A 327 1.19 4.59 -4.92
CA HIS A 327 2.24 5.11 -4.04
C HIS A 327 2.71 4.06 -3.00
N GLY A 328 3.80 4.36 -2.30
CA GLY A 328 4.25 3.66 -1.09
C GLY A 328 3.92 4.44 0.18
N SER A 329 3.75 3.74 1.30
CA SER A 329 3.52 4.38 2.60
C SER A 329 4.77 5.08 3.14
N ILE A 330 5.96 4.66 2.67
CA ILE A 330 7.24 5.34 2.84
C ILE A 330 7.88 5.44 1.46
N GLU A 331 8.29 6.63 1.06
CA GLU A 331 8.82 6.87 -0.29
C GLU A 331 10.21 7.48 -0.28
N PHE A 332 11.04 7.01 -1.22
CA PHE A 332 12.34 7.58 -1.55
C PHE A 332 12.32 8.08 -2.98
N GLU A 333 12.81 9.30 -3.20
CA GLU A 333 13.04 9.87 -4.52
C GLU A 333 14.29 10.74 -4.46
N PHE A 334 15.21 10.59 -5.42
CA PHE A 334 16.53 11.23 -5.39
C PHE A 334 17.21 11.08 -4.01
N ALA A 335 17.26 9.86 -3.50
CA ALA A 335 17.82 9.56 -2.17
C ALA A 335 19.11 8.75 -2.27
N ARG A 336 20.06 9.00 -1.36
CA ARG A 336 21.34 8.26 -1.32
C ARG A 336 21.70 7.80 0.08
N GLY A 337 22.03 6.51 0.20
CA GLY A 337 22.53 5.95 1.46
C GLY A 337 21.48 5.93 2.57
N CYS A 338 20.20 5.91 2.21
CA CYS A 338 19.08 5.90 3.15
C CYS A 338 18.62 4.46 3.45
N SER A 339 17.86 4.27 4.53
CA SER A 339 17.38 2.93 4.88
C SER A 339 16.09 2.89 5.70
N VAL A 340 15.41 1.73 5.62
CA VAL A 340 14.37 1.30 6.56
C VAL A 340 14.82 -0.04 7.14
N GLU A 341 15.11 -0.07 8.45
CA GLU A 341 15.74 -1.22 9.10
C GLU A 341 15.02 -1.63 10.39
N ASN A 342 14.74 -2.94 10.53
CA ASN A 342 14.09 -3.51 11.72
C ASN A 342 12.75 -2.83 12.07
N CYS A 343 12.00 -2.42 11.05
CA CYS A 343 10.69 -1.81 11.21
C CYS A 343 9.56 -2.83 10.97
N SER A 344 8.36 -2.52 11.47
CA SER A 344 7.14 -3.25 11.09
C SER A 344 6.15 -2.33 10.40
N LEU A 345 5.63 -2.73 9.25
CA LEU A 345 4.54 -2.05 8.55
C LEU A 345 3.34 -3.00 8.58
N SER A 346 2.23 -2.57 9.15
CA SER A 346 1.01 -3.38 9.23
C SER A 346 -0.21 -2.59 8.83
N CYS A 347 -1.19 -3.20 8.15
CA CYS A 347 -2.45 -2.53 7.82
C CYS A 347 -2.20 -1.20 7.05
N PHE A 348 -1.35 -1.25 6.03
CA PHE A 348 -1.09 -0.14 5.13
C PHE A 348 -1.95 -0.30 3.87
N GLY A 349 -2.47 0.79 3.31
CA GLY A 349 -3.55 0.71 2.32
C GLY A 349 -3.12 0.38 0.89
N VAL A 350 -1.92 0.75 0.47
CA VAL A 350 -1.35 0.42 -0.85
C VAL A 350 -0.01 -0.30 -0.71
N HIS A 351 1.10 0.20 -1.28
CA HIS A 351 2.41 -0.40 -1.06
C HIS A 351 3.03 0.02 0.28
N GLY A 352 3.88 -0.83 0.84
CA GLY A 352 4.61 -0.53 2.07
C GLY A 352 5.71 0.51 1.82
N ILE A 353 6.67 0.18 0.96
CA ILE A 353 7.80 1.05 0.61
C ILE A 353 7.91 1.22 -0.90
N LEU A 354 8.15 2.46 -1.33
CA LEU A 354 8.47 2.82 -2.72
C LEU A 354 9.86 3.44 -2.81
N ILE A 355 10.69 2.92 -3.71
CA ILE A 355 11.99 3.48 -4.09
C ILE A 355 11.89 3.95 -5.54
N GLY A 356 11.78 5.25 -5.75
CA GLY A 356 11.57 5.87 -7.06
C GLY A 356 12.87 6.27 -7.78
N ASP A 357 12.74 7.22 -8.70
CA ASP A 357 13.83 7.82 -9.49
C ASP A 357 15.04 8.26 -8.65
N GLY A 358 16.23 8.16 -9.25
CA GLY A 358 17.47 8.76 -8.79
C GLY A 358 17.99 8.25 -7.45
N CYS A 359 17.48 7.11 -6.98
CA CYS A 359 17.82 6.53 -5.69
C CYS A 359 19.05 5.62 -5.80
N ASN A 360 19.97 5.69 -4.84
CA ASN A 360 21.06 4.72 -4.78
C ASN A 360 21.54 4.40 -3.37
N SER A 361 22.12 3.20 -3.21
CA SER A 361 22.58 2.72 -1.90
C SER A 361 21.45 2.71 -0.87
N ILE A 362 20.24 2.30 -1.27
CA ILE A 362 19.07 2.21 -0.38
C ILE A 362 19.00 0.80 0.19
N ARG A 363 18.78 0.70 1.51
CA ARG A 363 18.63 -0.59 2.18
C ARG A 363 17.26 -0.72 2.83
N VAL A 364 16.53 -1.77 2.49
CA VAL A 364 15.30 -2.17 3.14
C VAL A 364 15.56 -3.54 3.76
N LYS A 365 15.83 -3.55 5.07
CA LYS A 365 16.41 -4.72 5.73
C LYS A 365 15.74 -5.10 7.04
N GLY A 366 15.46 -6.39 7.25
CA GLY A 366 14.98 -6.88 8.54
C GLY A 366 13.56 -6.42 8.88
N ASN A 367 12.76 -6.01 7.90
CA ASN A 367 11.43 -5.46 8.14
C ASN A 367 10.35 -6.54 8.09
N THR A 368 9.25 -6.33 8.81
CA THR A 368 8.03 -7.14 8.68
C THR A 368 6.93 -6.30 8.05
N MET A 369 6.34 -6.77 6.96
CA MET A 369 5.21 -6.15 6.28
C MET A 369 4.04 -7.12 6.28
N ARG A 370 2.89 -6.71 6.84
CA ARG A 370 1.73 -7.60 6.94
C ARG A 370 0.39 -6.91 6.80
N ASN A 371 -0.63 -7.63 6.35
CA ASN A 371 -1.99 -7.11 6.22
C ASN A 371 -2.04 -5.85 5.32
N GLY A 372 -1.23 -5.84 4.25
CA GLY A 372 -1.15 -4.71 3.31
C GLY A 372 -2.24 -4.77 2.25
N GLY A 373 -2.78 -3.62 1.85
CA GLY A 373 -3.76 -3.52 0.79
C GLY A 373 -3.18 -3.90 -0.57
N ALA A 374 -1.94 -3.49 -0.87
CA ALA A 374 -1.16 -3.94 -2.02
C ALA A 374 0.14 -4.65 -1.58
N GLY A 375 1.21 -4.52 -2.36
CA GLY A 375 2.49 -5.22 -2.20
C GLY A 375 3.41 -4.62 -1.13
N GLY A 376 4.45 -5.35 -0.71
CA GLY A 376 5.36 -4.86 0.32
C GLY A 376 6.31 -3.78 -0.18
N ILE A 377 7.17 -4.12 -1.15
CA ILE A 377 8.24 -3.22 -1.63
C ILE A 377 8.10 -3.03 -3.14
N LYS A 378 8.17 -1.78 -3.59
CA LYS A 378 8.26 -1.42 -5.00
C LYS A 378 9.51 -0.60 -5.28
N VAL A 379 10.25 -0.96 -6.32
CA VAL A 379 11.36 -0.18 -6.89
C VAL A 379 10.96 0.23 -8.30
N ASP A 380 10.83 1.53 -8.53
CA ASP A 380 10.34 2.12 -9.76
C ASP A 380 11.23 3.29 -10.18
N GLY A 381 12.45 2.97 -10.61
CA GLY A 381 13.36 3.96 -11.16
C GLY A 381 13.00 4.40 -12.58
N ALA A 382 13.82 5.28 -13.14
CA ALA A 382 13.59 5.84 -14.45
C ALA A 382 13.67 4.80 -15.59
N ASP A 383 12.92 5.04 -16.66
CA ASP A 383 12.98 4.20 -17.86
C ASP A 383 14.33 4.28 -18.58
N TYR A 384 14.60 3.29 -19.44
CA TYR A 384 15.80 3.26 -20.27
C TYR A 384 15.92 4.52 -21.16
N GLY A 385 17.15 5.01 -21.30
CA GLY A 385 17.45 6.19 -22.12
C GLY A 385 17.14 7.54 -21.45
N ARG A 386 16.61 7.53 -20.22
CA ARG A 386 16.52 8.74 -19.38
C ARG A 386 17.90 9.19 -18.90
N GLU A 387 17.94 10.39 -18.33
CA GLU A 387 19.17 10.98 -17.86
C GLU A 387 19.79 10.13 -16.73
N PRO A 388 21.12 9.88 -16.74
CA PRO A 388 21.76 8.96 -15.81
C PRO A 388 21.54 9.25 -14.33
N ASP A 389 21.31 10.53 -13.95
CA ASP A 389 21.05 10.89 -12.55
C ASP A 389 19.69 10.43 -12.03
N ARG A 390 18.74 10.11 -12.91
CA ARG A 390 17.46 9.49 -12.55
C ARG A 390 17.54 7.97 -12.38
N ASN A 391 18.68 7.36 -12.70
CA ASN A 391 18.84 5.93 -12.54
C ASN A 391 18.78 5.52 -11.07
N THR A 392 18.13 4.39 -10.82
CA THR A 392 18.03 3.78 -9.50
C THR A 392 18.86 2.51 -9.43
N TYR A 393 19.79 2.42 -8.48
CA TYR A 393 20.76 1.31 -8.41
C TYR A 393 21.36 1.09 -7.03
N GLY A 394 22.03 -0.04 -6.81
CA GLY A 394 22.66 -0.33 -5.52
C GLY A 394 21.63 -0.50 -4.41
N ILE A 395 20.56 -1.27 -4.69
CA ILE A 395 19.44 -1.48 -3.77
C ILE A 395 19.62 -2.82 -3.05
N GLU A 396 19.49 -2.83 -1.72
CA GLU A 396 19.49 -4.06 -0.91
C GLU A 396 18.10 -4.28 -0.32
N LEU A 397 17.42 -5.35 -0.74
CA LEU A 397 16.17 -5.84 -0.19
C LEU A 397 16.45 -7.17 0.49
N SER A 398 16.71 -7.16 1.81
CA SER A 398 17.18 -8.37 2.50
C SER A 398 16.54 -8.64 3.86
N TYR A 399 16.35 -9.91 4.19
CA TYR A 399 15.81 -10.32 5.50
C TYR A 399 14.43 -9.73 5.83
N ASN A 400 13.62 -9.41 4.84
CA ASN A 400 12.27 -8.91 5.06
C ASN A 400 11.26 -10.08 5.06
N LEU A 401 10.25 -9.98 5.92
CA LEU A 401 9.06 -10.82 5.90
C LEU A 401 7.90 -10.02 5.30
N ILE A 402 7.31 -10.49 4.21
CA ILE A 402 6.13 -9.90 3.56
C ILE A 402 5.04 -10.96 3.53
N THR A 403 3.98 -10.79 4.31
CA THR A 403 2.91 -11.79 4.41
C THR A 403 1.53 -11.20 4.51
N GLU A 404 0.50 -11.88 3.99
CA GLU A 404 -0.90 -11.41 4.07
C GLU A 404 -1.06 -10.01 3.43
N CYS A 405 -0.43 -9.79 2.28
CA CYS A 405 -0.49 -8.53 1.52
C CYS A 405 -1.24 -8.76 0.18
N GLY A 406 -1.62 -7.68 -0.50
CA GLY A 406 -2.53 -7.74 -1.64
C GLY A 406 -3.99 -7.99 -1.24
N MET A 407 -4.37 -7.58 -0.01
CA MET A 407 -5.69 -7.84 0.57
C MET A 407 -6.80 -6.98 -0.03
N ARG A 408 -6.44 -5.82 -0.58
CA ARG A 408 -7.34 -4.92 -1.30
C ARG A 408 -7.13 -4.99 -2.81
N TYR A 409 -5.86 -5.11 -3.21
CA TYR A 409 -5.42 -5.15 -4.59
C TYR A 409 -4.62 -6.43 -4.84
N ALA A 410 -5.32 -7.44 -5.33
CA ALA A 410 -4.78 -8.78 -5.51
C ALA A 410 -3.58 -8.81 -6.46
N ALA A 411 -3.57 -7.94 -7.49
CA ALA A 411 -2.54 -7.90 -8.53
C ALA A 411 -1.17 -7.41 -8.07
N ALA A 412 -1.04 -6.97 -6.81
CA ALA A 412 0.21 -6.44 -6.29
C ALA A 412 1.21 -7.57 -5.95
N CYS A 413 2.48 -7.37 -6.31
CA CYS A 413 3.54 -8.34 -6.00
C CYS A 413 4.08 -8.14 -4.59
N GLY A 414 4.61 -9.20 -3.96
CA GLY A 414 5.32 -9.06 -2.68
C GLY A 414 6.46 -8.05 -2.78
N MET A 415 7.31 -8.22 -3.81
CA MET A 415 8.29 -7.25 -4.25
C MET A 415 8.17 -7.00 -5.75
N LEU A 416 8.03 -5.74 -6.17
CA LEU A 416 8.02 -5.32 -7.56
C LEU A 416 9.27 -4.47 -7.85
N VAL A 417 10.23 -5.00 -8.60
CA VAL A 417 11.47 -4.31 -8.97
C VAL A 417 11.47 -4.06 -10.46
N LYS A 418 11.08 -2.85 -10.89
CA LYS A 418 10.96 -2.48 -12.29
C LYS A 418 12.32 -2.09 -12.90
N ASN A 419 12.54 -0.78 -13.04
CA ASN A 419 13.74 -0.21 -13.65
C ASN A 419 14.78 0.08 -12.57
N ALA A 420 15.65 -0.89 -12.30
CA ALA A 420 16.79 -0.73 -11.41
C ALA A 420 17.91 -1.72 -11.77
N PHE A 421 19.14 -1.41 -11.38
CA PHE A 421 20.30 -2.31 -11.56
C PHE A 421 21.15 -2.40 -10.30
N ASP A 422 22.14 -3.31 -10.30
CA ASP A 422 23.01 -3.58 -9.15
C ASP A 422 22.17 -3.78 -7.86
N THR A 423 21.18 -4.67 -7.95
CA THR A 423 20.17 -4.87 -6.91
C THR A 423 20.27 -6.26 -6.32
N VAL A 424 20.21 -6.37 -4.99
CA VAL A 424 20.22 -7.63 -4.25
C VAL A 424 18.87 -7.85 -3.59
N ILE A 425 18.21 -8.95 -3.94
CA ILE A 425 16.97 -9.43 -3.34
C ILE A 425 17.25 -10.77 -2.69
N ALA A 426 17.58 -10.76 -1.39
CA ALA A 426 18.12 -11.95 -0.73
C ALA A 426 17.57 -12.22 0.66
N HIS A 427 17.39 -13.50 1.00
CA HIS A 427 16.99 -13.93 2.35
C HIS A 427 15.65 -13.36 2.82
N ASN A 428 14.72 -13.07 1.91
CA ASN A 428 13.37 -12.62 2.27
C ASN A 428 12.41 -13.80 2.37
N GLU A 429 11.38 -13.65 3.20
CA GLU A 429 10.20 -14.53 3.20
C GLU A 429 9.01 -13.77 2.60
N ILE A 430 8.36 -14.36 1.60
CA ILE A 430 7.16 -13.80 0.97
C ILE A 430 6.09 -14.88 0.97
N SER A 431 4.97 -14.63 1.64
CA SER A 431 3.89 -15.61 1.71
C SER A 431 2.48 -15.03 1.80
N HIS A 432 1.47 -15.87 1.55
CA HIS A 432 0.06 -15.49 1.64
C HIS A 432 -0.28 -14.22 0.85
N MET A 433 0.22 -14.18 -0.40
CA MET A 433 -0.08 -13.13 -1.38
C MET A 433 -1.10 -13.66 -2.38
N ASN A 434 -1.91 -12.79 -2.99
CA ASN A 434 -2.88 -13.18 -4.03
C ASN A 434 -2.29 -13.22 -5.46
N TYR A 435 -1.01 -12.91 -5.63
CA TYR A 435 -0.32 -12.87 -6.92
C TYR A 435 1.18 -13.19 -6.75
N THR A 436 2.02 -12.68 -7.64
CA THR A 436 3.46 -12.94 -7.74
C THR A 436 4.24 -12.56 -6.47
N GLY A 437 5.22 -13.40 -6.10
CA GLY A 437 6.12 -13.14 -4.98
C GLY A 437 7.09 -12.00 -5.29
N ILE A 438 7.99 -12.23 -6.25
CA ILE A 438 8.96 -11.24 -6.74
C ILE A 438 8.72 -11.03 -8.25
N SER A 439 8.44 -9.81 -8.68
CA SER A 439 8.41 -9.41 -10.09
C SER A 439 9.61 -8.54 -10.38
N CYS A 440 10.42 -8.88 -11.38
CA CYS A 440 11.66 -8.16 -11.67
C CYS A 440 11.84 -7.86 -13.17
N GLY A 441 12.09 -6.59 -13.50
CA GLY A 441 12.09 -6.07 -14.86
C GLY A 441 10.74 -5.46 -15.28
N TRP A 442 10.73 -4.73 -16.40
CA TRP A 442 9.56 -3.97 -16.86
C TRP A 442 9.46 -3.75 -18.39
N THR A 443 10.20 -4.52 -19.19
CA THR A 443 10.28 -4.30 -20.63
C THR A 443 9.76 -5.52 -21.40
N TRP A 444 8.57 -5.36 -21.98
CA TRP A 444 8.00 -6.32 -22.93
C TRP A 444 8.73 -6.25 -24.26
N GLY A 445 9.14 -7.43 -24.75
CA GLY A 445 9.90 -7.59 -25.98
C GLY A 445 11.42 -7.52 -25.77
N TYR A 446 12.15 -7.42 -26.89
CA TYR A 446 13.62 -7.54 -26.91
C TYR A 446 14.32 -6.19 -27.13
N SER A 447 13.71 -5.07 -26.71
CA SER A 447 14.40 -3.78 -26.63
C SER A 447 15.40 -3.76 -25.48
N ASP A 448 16.22 -2.72 -25.42
CA ASP A 448 17.15 -2.53 -24.30
C ASP A 448 16.41 -1.98 -23.09
N CYS A 449 16.85 -2.38 -21.89
CA CYS A 449 16.27 -1.97 -20.63
C CYS A 449 17.35 -1.70 -19.57
N ILE A 450 16.96 -1.03 -18.48
CA ILE A 450 17.88 -0.67 -17.39
C ILE A 450 18.27 -1.88 -16.52
N ALA A 451 17.40 -2.88 -16.41
CA ALA A 451 17.60 -4.01 -15.50
C ALA A 451 18.88 -4.81 -15.83
N CYS A 452 19.85 -4.81 -14.92
CA CYS A 452 21.07 -5.61 -15.03
C CYS A 452 21.72 -5.83 -13.65
N ASN A 453 22.59 -6.84 -13.56
CA ASN A 453 23.31 -7.23 -12.35
C ASN A 453 22.40 -7.39 -11.13
N ILE A 454 21.25 -8.05 -11.30
CA ILE A 454 20.31 -8.32 -10.22
C ILE A 454 20.60 -9.70 -9.63
N LEU A 455 20.74 -9.78 -8.32
CA LEU A 455 20.92 -11.05 -7.61
C LEU A 455 19.65 -11.36 -6.82
N ILE A 456 18.93 -12.41 -7.22
CA ILE A 456 17.76 -12.92 -6.50
C ILE A 456 18.13 -14.27 -5.89
N GLU A 457 18.45 -14.29 -4.59
CA GLU A 457 18.94 -15.52 -3.96
C GLU A 457 18.38 -15.83 -2.58
N LYS A 458 18.20 -17.13 -2.28
CA LYS A 458 17.87 -17.62 -0.93
C LYS A 458 16.62 -17.00 -0.34
N ASN A 459 15.66 -16.61 -1.18
CA ASN A 459 14.34 -16.19 -0.74
C ASN A 459 13.46 -17.43 -0.51
N TYR A 460 12.58 -17.34 0.47
CA TYR A 460 11.57 -18.32 0.78
C TYR A 460 10.20 -17.79 0.35
N ILE A 461 9.61 -18.37 -0.69
CA ILE A 461 8.41 -17.84 -1.34
C ILE A 461 7.35 -18.93 -1.37
N HIS A 462 6.24 -18.75 -0.67
CA HIS A 462 5.24 -19.80 -0.56
C HIS A 462 3.82 -19.31 -0.33
N HIS A 463 2.83 -20.16 -0.63
CA HIS A 463 1.41 -19.85 -0.43
C HIS A 463 1.02 -18.59 -1.22
N LEU A 464 1.27 -18.62 -2.53
CA LEU A 464 0.95 -17.53 -3.44
C LEU A 464 -0.28 -17.83 -4.28
N GLY A 465 -0.97 -16.77 -4.69
CA GLY A 465 -2.04 -16.79 -5.68
C GLY A 465 -3.41 -17.11 -5.09
N GLY A 466 -3.51 -18.14 -4.25
CA GLY A 466 -4.74 -18.54 -3.56
C GLY A 466 -5.93 -18.76 -4.50
N GLY A 467 -5.68 -19.07 -5.77
CA GLY A 467 -6.70 -19.21 -6.80
C GLY A 467 -7.41 -17.90 -7.20
N VAL A 468 -6.84 -16.72 -6.90
CA VAL A 468 -7.49 -15.41 -7.14
C VAL A 468 -7.17 -14.87 -8.54
N LEU A 469 -5.91 -14.91 -8.95
CA LEU A 469 -5.42 -14.40 -10.23
C LEU A 469 -4.67 -15.48 -11.01
N SER A 470 -4.36 -15.19 -12.27
CA SER A 470 -3.60 -16.05 -13.20
C SER A 470 -2.36 -15.31 -13.71
N ASP A 471 -1.54 -16.00 -14.51
CA ASP A 471 -0.35 -15.43 -15.17
C ASP A 471 0.68 -14.86 -14.18
N MET A 472 1.11 -15.71 -13.24
CA MET A 472 1.88 -15.33 -12.07
C MET A 472 3.02 -16.31 -11.75
N GLY A 473 4.00 -15.84 -11.00
CA GLY A 473 5.16 -16.64 -10.60
C GLY A 473 5.59 -16.42 -9.15
N GLY A 474 6.30 -17.39 -8.56
CA GLY A 474 7.07 -17.14 -7.34
C GLY A 474 8.11 -16.05 -7.60
N ILE A 475 8.89 -16.24 -8.66
CA ILE A 475 9.76 -15.20 -9.25
C ILE A 475 9.37 -15.03 -10.72
N TYR A 476 8.86 -13.85 -11.06
CA TYR A 476 8.52 -13.40 -12.40
C TYR A 476 9.60 -12.45 -12.93
N LEU A 477 10.04 -12.65 -14.17
CA LEU A 477 11.11 -11.90 -14.81
C LEU A 477 10.63 -11.38 -16.18
N LEU A 478 11.10 -10.20 -16.56
CA LEU A 478 10.68 -9.54 -17.79
C LEU A 478 11.81 -8.67 -18.40
N GLY A 479 12.07 -8.81 -19.71
CA GLY A 479 13.09 -8.05 -20.44
C GLY A 479 14.53 -8.58 -20.33
N LYS A 480 15.51 -7.87 -20.91
CA LYS A 480 16.93 -8.29 -20.95
C LYS A 480 17.69 -7.96 -19.67
N HIS A 481 18.19 -8.95 -18.96
CA HIS A 481 18.79 -8.80 -17.63
C HIS A 481 20.25 -9.26 -17.62
N HIS A 482 21.14 -8.49 -18.24
CA HIS A 482 22.56 -8.86 -18.30
C HIS A 482 23.18 -8.98 -16.89
N GLY A 483 23.86 -10.09 -16.63
CA GLY A 483 24.55 -10.33 -15.34
C GLY A 483 23.62 -10.68 -14.18
N THR A 484 22.32 -10.84 -14.44
CA THR A 484 21.34 -11.24 -13.41
C THR A 484 21.44 -12.73 -13.11
N ILE A 485 21.37 -13.07 -11.82
CA ILE A 485 21.44 -14.43 -11.32
C ILE A 485 20.24 -14.69 -10.38
N VAL A 486 19.55 -15.79 -10.62
CA VAL A 486 18.47 -16.30 -9.77
C VAL A 486 18.90 -17.65 -9.23
N ARG A 487 19.15 -17.74 -7.91
CA ARG A 487 19.72 -18.98 -7.35
C ARG A 487 19.29 -19.33 -5.94
N ASN A 488 19.26 -20.62 -5.64
CA ASN A 488 19.00 -21.13 -4.28
C ASN A 488 17.71 -20.58 -3.62
N ASN A 489 16.69 -20.18 -4.39
CA ASN A 489 15.40 -19.77 -3.85
C ASN A 489 14.54 -21.01 -3.58
N LEU A 490 13.79 -21.02 -2.48
CA LEU A 490 12.82 -22.07 -2.17
C LEU A 490 11.41 -21.57 -2.50
N ILE A 491 10.76 -22.20 -3.47
CA ILE A 491 9.44 -21.80 -3.97
C ILE A 491 8.50 -23.00 -3.97
N HIS A 492 7.36 -22.91 -3.28
CA HIS A 492 6.32 -23.94 -3.28
C HIS A 492 4.93 -23.37 -2.96
N ASP A 493 3.87 -24.16 -3.10
CA ASP A 493 2.47 -23.74 -2.89
C ASP A 493 2.09 -22.48 -3.69
N VAL A 494 2.21 -22.57 -5.01
CA VAL A 494 1.79 -21.52 -5.96
C VAL A 494 0.51 -21.98 -6.65
N GLU A 495 -0.59 -21.24 -6.47
CA GLU A 495 -1.90 -21.60 -6.98
C GLU A 495 -2.50 -20.48 -7.85
N SER A 496 -2.61 -20.72 -9.15
CA SER A 496 -3.30 -19.83 -10.08
C SER A 496 -4.79 -20.15 -10.21
N ARG A 497 -5.62 -19.17 -10.56
CA ARG A 497 -7.07 -19.34 -10.78
C ARG A 497 -7.41 -20.21 -11.99
N HIS A 498 -6.87 -19.89 -13.15
CA HIS A 498 -7.22 -20.54 -14.43
C HIS A 498 -6.00 -21.05 -15.18
N TYR A 499 -4.93 -20.25 -15.21
CA TYR A 499 -3.69 -20.60 -15.89
C TYR A 499 -2.50 -19.86 -15.27
N GLY A 500 -1.30 -20.35 -15.54
CA GLY A 500 -0.07 -19.63 -15.24
C GLY A 500 0.19 -19.40 -13.75
N GLY A 501 0.62 -20.45 -13.06
CA GLY A 501 1.16 -20.38 -11.70
C GLY A 501 2.46 -21.16 -11.67
N TRP A 502 3.60 -20.47 -11.75
CA TRP A 502 4.92 -21.10 -11.86
C TRP A 502 5.81 -20.78 -10.66
N GLY A 503 6.79 -21.64 -10.38
CA GLY A 503 7.83 -21.31 -9.41
C GLY A 503 8.72 -20.18 -9.93
N LEU A 504 9.33 -20.41 -11.09
CA LEU A 504 10.11 -19.44 -11.85
C LEU A 504 9.39 -19.18 -13.18
N TYR A 505 9.20 -17.90 -13.52
CA TYR A 505 8.52 -17.47 -14.72
C TYR A 505 9.33 -16.40 -15.44
N ALA A 506 9.99 -16.80 -16.52
CA ALA A 506 10.67 -15.89 -17.43
C ALA A 506 9.71 -15.49 -18.56
N ASP A 507 9.07 -14.33 -18.43
CA ASP A 507 8.12 -13.80 -19.39
C ASP A 507 8.83 -13.00 -20.50
N GLU A 508 8.08 -12.35 -21.39
CA GLU A 508 8.53 -11.76 -22.64
C GLU A 508 9.87 -11.00 -22.54
N GLY A 509 10.80 -11.33 -23.44
CA GLY A 509 12.09 -10.67 -23.52
C GLY A 509 13.14 -11.15 -22.51
N SER A 510 12.74 -11.94 -21.49
CA SER A 510 13.64 -12.50 -20.48
C SER A 510 14.86 -13.17 -21.10
N SER A 511 16.03 -12.53 -20.98
CA SER A 511 17.27 -12.94 -21.65
C SER A 511 18.48 -12.62 -20.77
N TYR A 512 19.56 -13.38 -20.93
CA TYR A 512 20.85 -13.18 -20.22
C TYR A 512 20.80 -13.39 -18.69
N ILE A 513 19.80 -14.14 -18.23
CA ILE A 513 19.59 -14.51 -16.82
C ILE A 513 20.16 -15.90 -16.58
N LEU A 514 20.96 -16.05 -15.53
CA LEU A 514 21.41 -17.36 -15.06
C LEU A 514 20.46 -17.88 -13.96
N PHE A 515 19.93 -19.08 -14.15
CA PHE A 515 19.23 -19.85 -13.12
C PHE A 515 20.16 -20.97 -12.62
N GLU A 516 20.49 -20.99 -11.32
CA GLU A 516 21.41 -22.00 -10.73
C GLU A 516 21.05 -22.48 -9.32
#